data_AF-A0A354GLJ7-F1
#
_entry.id   AF-A0A354GLJ7-F1
#
_cell.length_a   1.000
_cell.length_b   1.000
_cell.length_c   1.000
_cell.angle_alpha   90.00
_cell.angle_beta   90.00
_cell.angle_gamma   90.00
#
_symmetry.space_group_name_H-M   'P 1'
#
loop_
_entity.id
_entity.type
_entity.pdbx_description
1 polymer ?
#
loop_
_entity_poly.entity_id
_entity_poly.type
_entity_poly.pdbx_seq_one_letter_code
_entity_poly.pdbx_strand_id
1 'polypeptide(L)'
;LSGNTAGNGGGGIYNDGTLTVSGSTLTANTANNDGGGILNYATLTVSGSTLSANVAAYRGGGIANYGTVTVENSSSITGNTAPVGFGADVYNLGVLYLDSSSIIGILDGNPAIRI
;
A
#
# COMPACT_ATOMS: atom_id res chain seq x y z
N LEU A 1 -10.93 3.58 -6.71
CA LEU A 1 -10.09 4.68 -7.22
C LEU A 1 -9.12 4.11 -8.25
N SER A 2 -9.07 4.65 -9.46
CA SER A 2 -8.24 4.07 -10.52
C SER A 2 -7.75 5.05 -11.57
N GLY A 3 -6.60 4.75 -12.19
CA GLY A 3 -6.07 5.51 -13.32
C GLY A 3 -5.47 6.87 -12.95
N ASN A 4 -5.19 7.12 -11.68
CA ASN A 4 -4.62 8.39 -11.23
C ASN A 4 -3.10 8.37 -11.37
N THR A 5 -2.50 9.55 -11.57
CA THR A 5 -1.05 9.70 -11.66
C THR A 5 -0.59 10.86 -10.80
N ALA A 6 0.36 10.59 -9.91
CA ALA A 6 1.01 11.60 -9.09
C ALA A 6 2.48 11.78 -9.53
N GLY A 7 2.92 13.03 -9.64
CA GLY A 7 4.32 13.37 -9.94
C GLY A 7 5.29 13.05 -8.80
N ASN A 8 4.79 12.79 -7.60
CA ASN A 8 5.58 12.38 -6.44
C ASN A 8 5.03 11.03 -5.92
N GLY A 9 4.61 10.94 -4.65
CA GLY A 9 4.05 9.70 -4.09
C GLY A 9 2.54 9.73 -3.87
N GLY A 10 1.96 8.55 -3.64
CA GLY A 10 0.52 8.38 -3.40
C GLY A 10 -0.29 8.52 -4.68
N GLY A 11 0.00 7.66 -5.66
CA GLY A 11 -0.61 7.74 -6.99
C GLY A 11 -2.14 7.71 -6.96
N GLY A 12 -2.71 6.94 -6.04
CA GLY A 12 -4.13 7.03 -5.68
C GLY A 12 -4.36 7.94 -4.47
N ILE A 13 -3.70 7.65 -3.35
CA ILE A 13 -3.93 8.36 -2.09
C ILE A 13 -2.60 8.71 -1.42
N TYR A 14 -2.48 9.97 -0.99
CA TYR A 14 -1.45 10.43 -0.08
C TYR A 14 -2.07 10.62 1.31
N ASN A 15 -1.57 9.92 2.32
CA ASN A 15 -2.04 10.03 3.70
C ASN A 15 -0.96 10.54 4.64
N ASP A 16 -1.23 11.70 5.26
CA ASP A 16 -0.44 12.30 6.33
C ASP A 16 -1.30 12.56 7.59
N GLY A 17 -2.45 11.89 7.68
CA GLY A 17 -3.34 11.91 8.84
C GLY A 17 -3.88 10.53 9.17
N THR A 18 -5.15 10.46 9.58
CA THR A 18 -5.83 9.18 9.79
C THR A 18 -6.72 8.86 8.60
N LEU A 19 -6.49 7.71 7.99
CA LEU A 19 -7.23 7.24 6.82
C LEU A 19 -7.74 5.82 7.03
N THR A 20 -9.00 5.59 6.68
CA THR A 20 -9.58 4.25 6.54
C THR A 20 -10.00 4.02 5.09
N VAL A 21 -9.48 2.97 4.48
CA VAL A 21 -9.90 2.46 3.17
C VAL A 21 -10.66 1.17 3.43
N SER A 22 -11.98 1.19 3.21
CA SER A 22 -12.86 0.07 3.51
C SER A 22 -13.71 -0.33 2.32
N GLY A 23 -13.85 -1.63 2.07
CA GLY A 23 -14.72 -2.17 0.99
C GLY A 23 -14.37 -1.65 -0.40
N SER A 24 -13.10 -1.30 -0.65
CA SER A 24 -12.70 -0.48 -1.78
C SER A 24 -11.73 -1.20 -2.71
N THR A 25 -11.76 -0.82 -3.99
CA THR A 25 -10.74 -1.23 -4.98
C THR A 25 -9.91 -0.02 -5.40
N LEU A 26 -8.59 -0.12 -5.21
CA LEU A 26 -7.59 0.84 -5.68
C LEU A 26 -6.73 0.15 -6.73
N THR A 27 -6.83 0.59 -7.99
CA THR A 27 -6.16 -0.11 -9.08
C THR A 27 -5.64 0.80 -10.18
N ALA A 28 -4.56 0.40 -10.85
CA ALA A 28 -3.99 1.15 -11.97
C ALA A 28 -3.65 2.61 -11.63
N ASN A 29 -3.26 2.88 -10.38
CA ASN A 29 -2.75 4.20 -10.00
C ASN A 29 -1.22 4.19 -10.06
N THR A 30 -0.64 5.33 -10.44
CA THR A 30 0.79 5.46 -10.70
C THR A 30 1.39 6.60 -9.88
N ALA A 31 2.53 6.35 -9.25
CA ALA A 31 3.36 7.34 -8.59
C ALA A 31 4.76 7.35 -9.21
N ASN A 32 5.28 8.53 -9.54
CA ASN A 32 6.67 8.67 -10.01
C ASN A 32 7.71 8.55 -8.89
N ASN A 33 7.26 8.34 -7.64
CA ASN A 33 8.10 8.06 -6.50
C ASN A 33 7.55 6.83 -5.74
N ASP A 34 7.02 7.03 -4.53
CA ASP A 34 6.59 5.95 -3.63
C ASP A 34 5.06 5.81 -3.55
N GLY A 35 4.57 4.59 -3.32
CA GLY A 35 3.16 4.35 -3.05
C GLY A 35 2.30 4.55 -4.29
N GLY A 36 2.38 3.62 -5.24
CA GLY A 36 1.60 3.69 -6.48
C GLY A 36 0.11 3.75 -6.19
N GLY A 37 -0.36 2.91 -5.26
CA GLY A 37 -1.72 2.98 -4.72
C GLY A 37 -1.81 4.02 -3.60
N ILE A 38 -1.11 3.76 -2.50
CA ILE A 38 -1.14 4.60 -1.29
C ILE A 38 0.28 4.91 -0.81
N LEU A 39 0.55 6.17 -0.51
CA LEU A 39 1.68 6.60 0.31
C LEU A 39 1.16 6.98 1.69
N ASN A 40 1.66 6.32 2.73
CA ASN A 40 1.25 6.55 4.12
C ASN A 40 2.41 7.04 4.99
N TYR A 41 2.32 8.27 5.50
CA TYR A 41 3.23 8.82 6.52
C TYR A 41 2.66 8.76 7.95
N ALA A 42 1.35 8.56 8.08
CA ALA A 42 0.65 8.57 9.36
C ALA A 42 -0.11 7.25 9.59
N THR A 43 -1.41 7.27 9.90
CA THR A 43 -2.18 6.06 10.25
C THR A 43 -3.12 5.66 9.12
N LEU A 44 -2.97 4.42 8.65
CA LEU A 44 -3.80 3.82 7.61
C LEU A 44 -4.44 2.52 8.10
N THR A 45 -5.74 2.36 7.88
CA THR A 45 -6.42 1.07 7.96
C THR A 45 -6.92 0.67 6.57
N VAL A 46 -6.56 -0.52 6.11
CA VAL A 46 -7.08 -1.15 4.89
C VAL A 46 -7.91 -2.36 5.30
N SER A 47 -9.22 -2.28 5.08
CA SER A 47 -10.19 -3.28 5.54
C SER A 47 -11.06 -3.76 4.39
N GLY A 48 -11.17 -5.08 4.16
CA GLY A 48 -11.99 -5.65 3.08
C GLY A 48 -11.76 -5.00 1.71
N SER A 49 -10.51 -4.66 1.39
CA SER A 49 -10.18 -3.86 0.22
C SER A 49 -9.14 -4.54 -0.67
N THR A 50 -9.17 -4.22 -1.96
CA THR A 50 -8.21 -4.73 -2.96
C THR A 50 -7.35 -3.61 -3.52
N LEU A 51 -6.03 -3.75 -3.39
CA LEU A 51 -5.03 -2.89 -4.03
C LEU A 51 -4.24 -3.73 -5.04
N SER A 52 -4.42 -3.46 -6.32
CA SER A 52 -3.79 -4.24 -7.41
C SER A 52 -3.44 -3.40 -8.62
N ALA A 53 -2.45 -3.84 -9.41
CA ALA A 53 -2.00 -3.15 -10.62
C ALA A 53 -1.60 -1.68 -10.39
N ASN A 54 -1.27 -1.28 -9.16
CA ASN A 54 -0.72 0.04 -8.90
C ASN A 54 0.80 0.02 -9.11
N VAL A 55 1.36 1.15 -9.56
CA VAL A 55 2.75 1.24 -9.99
C VAL A 55 3.46 2.37 -9.25
N ALA A 56 4.57 2.06 -8.59
CA ALA A 56 5.50 3.03 -8.03
C ALA A 56 6.83 2.96 -8.77
N ALA A 57 7.43 4.11 -9.06
CA ALA A 57 8.77 4.15 -9.66
C ALA A 57 9.88 3.78 -8.67
N TYR A 58 9.63 3.91 -7.35
CA TYR A 58 10.61 3.62 -6.30
C TYR A 58 10.15 2.54 -5.32
N ARG A 59 9.24 2.82 -4.39
CA ARG A 59 8.86 1.87 -3.33
C ARG A 59 7.37 1.65 -3.25
N GLY A 60 6.97 0.43 -2.94
CA GLY A 60 5.58 0.12 -2.57
C GLY A 60 4.62 0.36 -3.73
N GLY A 61 4.55 -0.57 -4.68
CA GLY A 61 3.63 -0.43 -5.82
C GLY A 61 2.18 -0.28 -5.34
N GLY A 62 1.77 -1.11 -4.37
CA GLY A 62 0.50 -0.98 -3.68
C GLY A 62 0.55 0.07 -2.57
N ILE A 63 1.38 -0.17 -1.56
CA ILE A 63 1.54 0.73 -0.41
C ILE A 63 3.02 0.99 -0.10
N ALA A 64 3.40 2.25 0.01
CA ALA A 64 4.61 2.66 0.72
C ALA A 64 4.22 3.17 2.11
N ASN A 65 4.70 2.48 3.15
CA ASN A 65 4.38 2.79 4.55
C ASN A 65 5.59 3.32 5.31
N TYR A 66 5.50 4.57 5.74
CA TYR A 66 6.43 5.25 6.64
C TYR A 66 5.85 5.48 8.03
N GLY A 67 4.53 5.28 8.20
CA GLY A 67 3.82 5.38 9.49
C GLY A 67 3.32 4.02 9.99
N THR A 68 2.05 3.95 10.38
CA THR A 68 1.39 2.70 10.79
C THR A 68 0.33 2.32 9.79
N VAL A 69 0.35 1.07 9.34
CA VAL A 69 -0.70 0.47 8.53
C VAL A 69 -1.24 -0.79 9.19
N THR A 70 -2.57 -0.92 9.23
CA THR A 70 -3.26 -2.18 9.55
C THR A 70 -3.95 -2.68 8.30
N VAL A 71 -3.69 -3.94 7.94
CA VAL A 71 -4.34 -4.63 6.81
C VAL A 71 -5.16 -5.79 7.36
N GLU A 72 -6.47 -5.71 7.18
CA GLU A 72 -7.43 -6.59 7.86
C GLU A 72 -8.66 -6.92 6.99
N ASN A 73 -9.48 -7.83 7.52
CA ASN A 73 -10.81 -8.16 7.00
C ASN A 73 -10.79 -8.64 5.54
N SER A 74 -9.95 -9.62 5.23
CA SER A 74 -9.81 -10.21 3.89
C SER A 74 -9.37 -9.19 2.83
N SER A 75 -8.46 -8.29 3.21
CA SER A 75 -7.84 -7.36 2.27
C SER A 75 -6.77 -8.05 1.43
N SER A 76 -6.60 -7.60 0.19
CA SER A 76 -5.60 -8.09 -0.75
C SER A 76 -4.77 -6.95 -1.30
N ILE A 77 -3.46 -6.98 -1.06
CA ILE A 77 -2.49 -6.06 -1.66
C ILE A 77 -1.52 -6.91 -2.48
N THR A 78 -1.89 -7.14 -3.74
CA THR A 78 -1.20 -8.09 -4.62
C THR A 78 -1.20 -7.60 -6.06
N GLY A 79 -0.21 -8.04 -6.83
CA GLY A 79 -0.12 -7.73 -8.26
C GLY A 79 0.16 -6.25 -8.53
N ASN A 80 0.86 -5.59 -7.62
CA ASN A 80 1.36 -4.23 -7.82
C ASN A 80 2.83 -4.27 -8.24
N THR A 81 3.34 -3.15 -8.74
CA THR A 81 4.67 -3.06 -9.35
C THR A 81 5.50 -1.95 -8.69
N ALA A 82 6.68 -2.33 -8.21
CA ALA A 82 7.80 -1.44 -7.90
C ALA A 82 9.10 -2.16 -8.31
N PRO A 83 10.23 -1.44 -8.45
CA PRO A 83 11.53 -2.07 -8.65
C PRO A 83 11.84 -3.17 -7.63
N VAL A 84 12.62 -4.17 -8.06
CA VAL A 84 12.97 -5.34 -7.25
C VAL A 84 13.66 -4.91 -5.94
N GLY A 85 13.25 -5.50 -4.82
CA GLY A 85 13.78 -5.20 -3.49
C GLY A 85 13.16 -3.96 -2.81
N PHE A 86 12.13 -3.37 -3.43
CA PHE A 86 11.43 -2.22 -2.90
C PHE A 86 9.93 -2.47 -2.68
N GLY A 87 9.54 -3.72 -2.44
CA GLY A 87 8.20 -4.08 -2.03
C GLY A 87 7.20 -3.85 -3.15
N ALA A 88 7.16 -4.77 -4.13
CA ALA A 88 6.28 -4.61 -5.28
C ALA A 88 4.82 -4.36 -4.86
N ASP A 89 4.38 -5.03 -3.78
CA ASP A 89 3.08 -4.78 -3.16
C ASP A 89 3.17 -3.80 -2.00
N VAL A 90 4.00 -4.09 -1.00
CA VAL A 90 4.17 -3.21 0.16
C VAL A 90 5.65 -3.00 0.48
N TYR A 91 6.04 -1.74 0.64
CA TYR A 91 7.32 -1.38 1.25
C TYR A 91 7.06 -0.76 2.61
N ASN A 92 7.59 -1.36 3.67
CA ASN A 92 7.32 -0.94 5.04
C ASN A 92 8.58 -0.46 5.77
N LEU A 93 8.69 0.82 6.09
CA LEU A 93 9.69 1.34 7.03
C LEU A 93 9.11 1.70 8.40
N GLY A 94 7.79 1.67 8.54
CA GLY A 94 7.09 1.89 9.80
C GLY A 94 6.61 0.56 10.42
N VAL A 95 5.38 0.58 10.93
CA VAL A 95 4.72 -0.59 11.53
C VAL A 95 3.62 -1.09 10.61
N LEU A 96 3.59 -2.40 10.36
CA LEU A 96 2.56 -3.08 9.60
C LEU A 96 1.92 -4.15 10.47
N TYR A 97 0.63 -4.03 10.73
CA TYR A 97 -0.20 -5.09 11.29
C TYR A 97 -0.93 -5.82 10.17
N LEU A 98 -0.93 -7.14 10.21
CA LEU A 98 -1.57 -7.97 9.19
C LEU A 98 -2.33 -9.11 9.84
N ASP A 99 -3.65 -9.12 9.65
CA ASP A 99 -4.48 -10.21 10.16
C ASP A 99 -4.27 -11.52 9.39
N SER A 100 -4.84 -12.62 9.91
CA SER A 100 -4.75 -13.93 9.26
C SER A 100 -5.57 -14.06 7.98
N SER A 101 -6.51 -13.15 7.74
CA SER A 101 -7.46 -13.22 6.63
C SER A 101 -6.99 -12.47 5.39
N SER A 102 -6.03 -11.56 5.56
CA SER A 102 -5.53 -10.67 4.53
C SER A 102 -4.19 -11.13 3.97
N ILE A 103 -3.91 -10.68 2.74
CA ILE A 103 -2.72 -11.05 2.01
C ILE A 103 -1.97 -9.83 1.48
N ILE A 104 -0.65 -9.88 1.63
CA ILE A 104 0.31 -9.04 0.93
C ILE A 104 1.18 -10.00 0.12
N GLY A 105 1.37 -9.74 -1.17
CA GLY A 105 2.19 -10.59 -2.04
C GLY A 105 3.68 -10.42 -1.74
N ILE A 106 4.27 -9.35 -2.26
CA ILE A 106 5.69 -9.01 -2.04
C ILE A 106 5.80 -7.86 -1.02
N LEU A 107 6.31 -8.20 0.16
CA LEU A 107 6.62 -7.27 1.24
C LEU A 107 8.14 -7.14 1.39
N ASP A 108 8.63 -5.90 1.40
CA ASP A 108 10.02 -5.57 1.78
C ASP A 108 10.05 -4.56 2.93
N GLY A 109 11.18 -4.52 3.65
CA GLY A 109 11.40 -3.66 4.81
C GLY A 109 11.05 -4.35 6.14
N ASN A 110 10.53 -3.59 7.10
CA ASN A 110 10.13 -4.11 8.40
C ASN A 110 9.03 -5.18 8.24
N PRO A 111 9.15 -6.34 8.91
CA PRO A 111 8.19 -7.42 8.76
C PRO A 111 6.82 -7.05 9.33
N ALA A 112 5.78 -7.74 8.85
CA ALA A 112 4.44 -7.62 9.39
C ALA A 112 4.35 -8.24 10.79
N ILE A 113 3.66 -7.54 11.69
CA ILE A 113 3.21 -8.07 12.98
C ILE A 113 1.86 -8.72 12.76
N ARG A 114 1.76 -10.02 13.07
CA ARG A 114 0.51 -10.77 12.93
C ARG A 114 -0.43 -10.47 14.10
N ILE A 115 -1.69 -10.20 13.79
CA ILE A 115 -2.78 -9.93 14.75
C ILE A 115 -4.01 -10.78 14.48
#